data_AF-A0A1W9TGH4-F1
#
_entry.id   AF-A0A1W9TGH4-F1
#
_cell.length_a   1.000
_cell.length_b   1.000
_cell.length_c   1.000
_cell.angle_alpha   90.00
_cell.angle_beta   90.00
_cell.angle_gamma   90.00
#
_symmetry.space_group_name_H-M   'P 1'
#
loop_
_entity.id
_entity.type
_entity.pdbx_description
1 polymer ?
#
loop_
_entity_poly.entity_id
_entity_poly.type
_entity_poly.pdbx_seq_one_letter_code
_entity_poly.pdbx_strand_id
1 'polypeptide(L)'
;MDNSNNNKEGVAWTYKKFMGYAPMMAYLGEEGYLINTELRKGSQHCQLDTKEFLKNTIKLSRKLTDGKVLLRMDSGNDAIENIVECITPEKQIDYLIKRNLRKEKKKIGTK
;
A
#
# COMPACT_ATOMS: atom_id res chain seq x y z
N MET A 1 -9.32 8.02 11.39
CA MET A 1 -10.73 8.39 11.18
C MET A 1 -11.52 7.64 12.23
N ASP A 2 -11.75 8.28 13.37
CA ASP A 2 -12.52 7.68 14.46
C ASP A 2 -14.01 7.77 14.12
N ASN A 3 -14.65 6.61 14.08
CA ASN A 3 -16.05 6.39 13.75
C ASN A 3 -16.80 5.77 14.94
N SER A 4 -16.28 5.87 16.17
CA SER A 4 -16.89 5.26 17.36
C SER A 4 -18.34 5.71 17.64
N ASN A 5 -18.74 6.86 17.09
CA ASN A 5 -20.09 7.42 17.23
C ASN A 5 -20.98 7.16 15.99
N ASN A 6 -20.60 6.29 15.06
CA ASN A 6 -21.41 5.95 13.89
C ASN A 6 -21.35 4.46 13.52
N ASN A 7 -22.40 3.98 12.84
CA ASN A 7 -22.55 2.59 12.41
C ASN A 7 -22.33 2.44 10.89
N LYS A 8 -21.32 3.12 10.34
CA LYS A 8 -21.01 2.99 8.90
C LYS A 8 -20.54 1.57 8.59
N GLU A 9 -20.97 1.03 7.45
CA GLU A 9 -20.55 -0.29 6.99
C GLU A 9 -19.02 -0.38 6.88
N GLY A 10 -18.44 -1.51 7.30
CA GLY A 10 -16.99 -1.75 7.27
C GLY A 10 -16.19 -1.11 8.41
N VAL A 11 -16.80 -0.26 9.25
CA VAL A 11 -16.14 0.23 10.47
C VAL A 11 -15.90 -0.95 11.42
N ALA A 12 -14.66 -1.09 11.89
CA ALA A 12 -14.27 -2.10 12.85
C ALA A 12 -13.11 -1.61 13.72
N TRP A 13 -12.77 -2.37 14.77
CA TRP A 13 -11.64 -2.05 15.64
C TRP A 13 -10.33 -2.07 14.84
N THR A 14 -9.63 -0.94 14.82
CA THR A 14 -8.38 -0.78 14.07
C THR A 14 -7.14 -1.09 14.91
N TYR A 15 -5.99 -1.33 14.25
CA TYR A 15 -4.69 -1.41 14.93
C TYR A 15 -4.36 -0.17 15.78
N LYS A 16 -4.92 0.99 15.43
CA LYS A 16 -4.75 2.24 16.18
C LYS A 16 -5.70 2.38 17.38
N LYS A 17 -6.40 1.29 17.77
CA LYS A 17 -7.25 1.20 18.97
C LYS A 17 -8.43 2.16 19.00
N PHE A 18 -9.09 2.33 17.85
CA PHE A 18 -10.38 3.03 17.71
C PHE A 18 -11.22 2.38 16.62
N MET A 19 -12.54 2.63 16.61
CA MET A 19 -13.44 2.16 15.55
C MET A 19 -13.22 2.96 14.27
N GLY A 20 -12.82 2.32 13.18
CA GLY A 20 -12.56 3.02 11.93
C GLY A 20 -12.36 2.07 10.74
N TYR A 21 -11.87 2.64 9.64
CA TYR A 21 -11.43 1.90 8.47
C TYR A 21 -9.92 1.67 8.49
N ALA A 22 -9.44 0.73 7.69
CA ALA A 22 -8.03 0.56 7.34
C ALA A 22 -7.80 1.08 5.91
N PRO A 23 -7.70 2.41 5.70
CA PRO A 23 -7.67 2.96 4.35
C PRO A 23 -6.41 2.53 3.60
N MET A 24 -6.58 2.19 2.33
CA MET A 24 -5.51 2.03 1.36
C MET A 24 -5.66 3.14 0.31
N MET A 25 -4.57 3.84 0.01
CA MET A 25 -4.58 5.01 -0.87
C MET A 25 -3.33 4.99 -1.76
N ALA A 26 -3.51 5.32 -3.02
CA ALA A 26 -2.42 5.47 -3.97
C ALA A 26 -2.48 6.85 -4.62
N TYR A 27 -1.32 7.51 -4.66
CA TYR A 27 -1.14 8.84 -5.20
C TYR A 27 -0.17 8.81 -6.38
N LEU A 28 -0.35 9.70 -7.36
CA LEU A 28 0.49 9.84 -8.54
C LEU A 28 0.82 11.32 -8.79
N GLY A 29 2.01 11.58 -9.36
CA GLY A 29 2.48 12.93 -9.65
C GLY A 29 3.18 13.58 -8.45
N GLU A 30 3.84 14.71 -8.71
CA GLU A 30 4.59 15.45 -7.68
C GLU A 30 3.65 16.14 -6.69
N GLU A 31 2.48 16.53 -7.16
CA GLU A 31 1.42 17.17 -6.41
C GLU A 31 0.62 16.15 -5.57
N GLY A 32 0.79 14.86 -5.82
CA GLY A 32 0.15 13.79 -5.06
C GLY A 32 -1.34 13.64 -5.35
N TYR A 33 -1.72 13.50 -6.61
CA TYR A 33 -3.12 13.25 -6.99
C TYR A 33 -3.57 11.87 -6.56
N LEU A 34 -4.69 11.77 -5.83
CA LEU A 34 -5.27 10.50 -5.44
C LEU A 34 -5.83 9.78 -6.68
N ILE A 35 -5.28 8.61 -7.01
CA ILE A 35 -5.70 7.85 -8.20
C ILE A 35 -6.47 6.57 -7.84
N ASN A 36 -6.31 6.04 -6.64
CA ASN A 36 -7.02 4.85 -6.19
C ASN A 36 -7.21 4.86 -4.67
N THR A 37 -8.35 4.35 -4.20
CA THR A 37 -8.68 4.30 -2.78
C THR A 37 -9.59 3.13 -2.44
N GLU A 38 -9.32 2.49 -1.29
CA GLU A 38 -10.19 1.49 -0.69
C GLU A 38 -10.39 1.81 0.80
N LEU A 39 -11.65 1.89 1.22
CA LEU A 39 -12.01 1.93 2.64
C LEU A 39 -12.19 0.51 3.17
N ARG A 40 -11.07 -0.16 3.45
CA ARG A 40 -11.07 -1.54 3.94
C ARG A 40 -11.60 -1.61 5.38
N LYS A 41 -12.13 -2.78 5.74
CA LYS A 41 -12.63 -3.03 7.11
C LYS A 41 -11.54 -2.69 8.13
N GLY A 42 -11.88 -2.02 9.23
CA GLY A 42 -10.89 -1.55 10.22
C GLY A 42 -9.94 -2.62 10.76
N SER A 43 -10.43 -3.85 10.87
CA SER A 43 -9.69 -5.02 11.35
C SER A 43 -8.95 -5.78 10.25
N GLN A 44 -9.00 -5.32 9.00
CA GLN A 44 -8.37 -5.98 7.87
C GLN A 44 -6.84 -5.94 8.00
N HIS A 45 -6.20 -7.09 7.81
CA HIS A 45 -4.74 -7.18 7.76
C HIS A 45 -4.23 -6.40 6.53
N CYS A 46 -3.12 -5.66 6.68
CA CYS A 46 -2.64 -4.76 5.63
C CYS A 46 -2.41 -5.46 4.29
N GLN A 47 -1.97 -6.73 4.30
CA GLN A 47 -1.72 -7.50 3.07
C GLN A 47 -2.95 -8.06 2.38
N LEU A 48 -4.08 -8.22 3.08
CA LEU A 48 -5.26 -8.80 2.46
C LEU A 48 -5.73 -7.91 1.30
N ASP A 49 -5.85 -8.49 0.11
CA ASP A 49 -6.24 -7.85 -1.15
C ASP A 49 -5.30 -6.76 -1.68
N THR A 50 -4.06 -6.67 -1.17
CA THR A 50 -3.08 -5.68 -1.64
C THR A 50 -2.67 -5.89 -3.09
N LYS A 51 -2.50 -7.15 -3.51
CA LYS A 51 -2.19 -7.49 -4.90
C LYS A 51 -3.20 -6.90 -5.89
N GLU A 52 -4.49 -7.06 -5.62
CA GLU A 52 -5.55 -6.57 -6.51
C GLU A 52 -5.61 -5.03 -6.51
N PHE A 53 -5.43 -4.41 -5.34
CA PHE A 53 -5.30 -2.96 -5.24
C PHE A 53 -4.13 -2.43 -6.07
N LEU A 54 -2.96 -3.08 -6.02
CA LEU A 54 -1.78 -2.70 -6.80
C LEU A 54 -2.04 -2.85 -8.30
N LYS A 55 -2.57 -3.99 -8.73
CA LYS A 55 -2.93 -4.24 -10.14
C LYS A 55 -3.85 -3.15 -10.69
N ASN A 56 -4.89 -2.78 -9.94
CA ASN A 56 -5.81 -1.70 -10.33
C ASN A 56 -5.14 -0.33 -10.32
N THR A 57 -4.32 -0.04 -9.32
CA THR A 57 -3.55 1.21 -9.22
C THR A 57 -2.62 1.40 -10.41
N ILE A 58 -1.91 0.34 -10.81
CA ILE A 58 -1.00 0.34 -11.95
C ILE A 58 -1.77 0.56 -13.25
N LYS A 59 -2.92 -0.10 -13.41
CA LYS A 59 -3.79 0.11 -14.57
C LYS A 59 -4.27 1.56 -14.65
N LEU A 60 -4.60 2.17 -13.52
CA LEU A 60 -5.03 3.57 -13.45
C LEU A 60 -3.88 4.53 -13.76
N SER A 61 -2.68 4.28 -13.23
CA SER A 61 -1.51 5.13 -13.54
C SER A 61 -1.18 5.12 -15.03
N ARG A 62 -1.29 3.97 -15.70
CA ARG A 62 -1.07 3.84 -17.15
C ARG A 62 -2.13 4.52 -18.02
N LYS A 63 -3.31 4.81 -17.49
CA LYS A 63 -4.30 5.66 -18.18
C LYS A 63 -3.97 7.15 -18.09
N LEU A 64 -3.16 7.53 -17.11
CA LEU A 64 -2.85 8.93 -16.81
C LEU A 64 -1.49 9.34 -17.37
N THR A 65 -0.56 8.40 -17.57
CA THR A 65 0.77 8.70 -18.10
C THR A 65 1.44 7.48 -18.75
N ASP A 66 2.12 7.76 -19.86
CA ASP A 66 3.07 6.84 -20.50
C ASP A 66 4.50 6.98 -19.95
N GLY A 67 4.71 7.94 -19.03
CA GLY A 67 6.01 8.19 -18.42
C GLY A 67 6.51 7.04 -17.53
N LYS A 68 7.76 7.17 -17.08
CA LYS A 68 8.32 6.26 -16.08
C LYS A 68 7.57 6.41 -14.76
N VAL A 69 7.14 5.29 -14.19
CA VAL A 69 6.45 5.25 -12.90
C VAL A 69 7.33 4.48 -11.92
N LEU A 70 7.54 5.07 -10.75
CA LEU A 70 8.20 4.42 -9.61
C LEU A 70 7.17 4.19 -8.50
N LEU A 71 6.76 2.94 -8.32
CA LEU A 71 5.84 2.55 -7.25
C LEU A 71 6.60 2.49 -5.91
N ARG A 72 6.17 3.30 -4.94
CA ARG A 72 6.78 3.34 -3.59
C ARG A 72 5.86 2.70 -2.57
N MET A 73 6.36 1.70 -1.85
CA MET A 73 5.59 0.97 -0.85
C MET A 73 6.30 0.95 0.51
N ASP A 74 5.51 0.94 1.58
CA ASP A 74 6.06 0.70 2.91
C ASP A 74 6.37 -0.80 3.11
N SER A 75 7.12 -1.11 4.15
CA SER A 75 7.59 -2.46 4.41
C SER A 75 6.49 -3.47 4.73
N GLY A 76 5.31 -2.99 5.13
CA GLY A 76 4.15 -3.85 5.33
C GLY A 76 3.69 -4.54 4.06
N ASN A 77 4.05 -3.98 2.88
CA ASN A 77 3.73 -4.45 1.53
C ASN A 77 4.87 -5.23 0.86
N ASP A 78 5.89 -5.61 1.62
CA ASP A 78 6.99 -6.47 1.17
C ASP A 78 6.55 -7.94 1.11
N ALA A 79 5.72 -8.25 0.12
CA ALA A 79 5.23 -9.59 -0.17
C ALA A 79 5.57 -9.96 -1.62
N ILE A 80 5.95 -11.22 -1.84
CA ILE A 80 6.29 -11.75 -3.17
C ILE A 80 5.17 -11.47 -4.18
N GLU A 81 3.92 -11.67 -3.77
CA GLU A 81 2.74 -11.44 -4.61
C GLU A 81 2.64 -9.99 -5.11
N ASN A 82 3.02 -9.00 -4.29
CA ASN A 82 3.02 -7.59 -4.67
C ASN A 82 4.19 -7.28 -5.62
N ILE A 83 5.36 -7.89 -5.39
CA ILE A 83 6.55 -7.71 -6.24
C ILE A 83 6.29 -8.28 -7.63
N VAL A 84 5.64 -9.44 -7.72
CA VAL A 84 5.25 -10.05 -9.01
C VAL A 84 4.41 -9.07 -9.84
N GLU A 85 3.52 -8.31 -9.20
CA GLU A 85 2.73 -7.29 -9.90
C GLU A 85 3.58 -6.12 -10.44
N CYS A 86 4.75 -5.85 -9.86
CA CYS A 86 5.64 -4.77 -10.30
C CYS A 86 6.57 -5.21 -11.45
N ILE A 87 7.09 -6.43 -11.40
CA ILE A 87 8.09 -6.94 -12.36
C ILE A 87 7.47 -7.50 -13.66
N THR A 88 6.15 -7.49 -13.78
CA THR A 88 5.46 -7.93 -14.99
C THR A 88 5.87 -7.01 -16.17
N PRO A 89 6.57 -7.52 -17.21
CA PRO A 89 7.21 -6.68 -18.23
C PRO A 89 6.28 -5.69 -18.91
N GLU A 90 5.02 -6.08 -19.12
CA GLU A 90 4.01 -5.28 -19.81
C GLU A 90 3.63 -4.00 -19.04
N LYS A 91 3.88 -3.96 -17.73
CA LYS A 91 3.51 -2.82 -16.88
C LYS A 91 4.56 -1.71 -16.86
N GLN A 92 5.83 -2.04 -17.16
CA GLN A 92 6.95 -1.10 -17.26
C GLN A 92 7.14 -0.20 -16.03
N ILE A 93 7.03 -0.75 -14.83
CA ILE A 93 7.08 -0.01 -13.56
C ILE A 93 8.34 -0.38 -12.80
N ASP A 94 9.01 0.64 -12.28
CA ASP A 94 10.02 0.45 -11.25
C ASP A 94 9.34 0.43 -9.88
N TYR A 95 10.02 -0.15 -8.88
CA TYR A 95 9.49 -0.20 -7.52
C TYR A 95 10.55 0.05 -6.45
N LEU A 96 10.12 0.60 -5.32
CA LEU A 96 10.91 0.78 -4.11
C LEU A 96 10.07 0.36 -2.90
N ILE A 97 10.62 -0.55 -2.09
CA ILE A 97 9.99 -0.99 -0.85
C ILE A 97 10.86 -0.56 0.32
N LYS A 98 10.25 0.07 1.33
CA LYS A 98 10.94 0.38 2.58
C LYS A 98 11.39 -0.94 3.23
N ARG A 99 12.67 -1.05 3.58
CA ARG A 99 13.21 -2.21 4.31
C ARG A 99 12.75 -2.22 5.78
N ASN A 100 12.38 -3.40 6.32
CA ASN A 100 12.03 -3.58 7.73
C ASN A 100 13.09 -4.35 8.52
N LEU A 101 13.91 -3.62 9.27
CA LEU A 101 15.02 -4.20 10.06
C LEU A 101 14.60 -4.89 11.36
N ARG A 102 13.31 -4.88 11.75
CA ARG A 102 12.87 -5.33 13.10
C ARG A 102 13.23 -6.78 13.44
N LYS A 103 13.36 -7.64 12.44
CA LYS A 103 13.71 -9.07 12.62
C LYS A 103 15.16 -9.39 12.28
N GLU A 104 15.94 -8.39 11.86
CA GLU A 104 17.33 -8.59 11.49
C GLU A 104 18.26 -8.46 12.70
N LYS A 105 19.31 -9.28 12.75
CA LYS A 105 20.37 -9.12 13.76
C LYS A 105 21.08 -7.79 13.50
N LYS A 106 21.27 -6.97 14.55
CA LYS A 106 22.13 -5.79 14.45
C LYS A 106 23.52 -6.25 14.01
N LYS A 107 24.02 -5.74 12.88
CA LYS A 107 25.46 -5.83 12.59
C LYS A 107 26.17 -5.03 13.67
N ILE A 108 26.94 -5.71 14.52
CA ILE A 108 27.87 -5.05 15.42
C ILE A 108 28.88 -4.36 14.49
N GLY A 109 28.83 -3.04 14.41
CA GLY A 109 29.84 -2.30 13.67
C GLY A 109 31.19 -2.56 14.34
N THR A 110 32.11 -3.21 13.62
CA THR A 110 33.52 -3.13 13.94
C THR A 110 33.90 -1.66 13.84
N LYS A 111 34.24 -1.07 14.99
CA LYS A 111 34.90 0.23 15.06
C LYS A 111 36.27 0.17 14.39
#